data_AF-A0A6A3EV11-F1
#
_entry.id   AF-A0A6A3EV11-F1
#
_cell.length_a   1.000
_cell.length_b   1.000
_cell.length_c   1.000
_cell.angle_alpha   90.00
_cell.angle_beta   90.00
_cell.angle_gamma   90.00
#
_symmetry.space_group_name_H-M   'P 1'
#
loop_
_entity.id
_entity.type
_entity.pdbx_description
1 polymer ?
#
loop_
_entity_poly.entity_id
_entity_poly.type
_entity_poly.pdbx_seq_one_letter_code
_entity_poly.pdbx_strand_id
1 'polypeptide(L)'
;MHQSSPIAGRWLARGLAVTIFLYWLLLLALWSDSQHSDVSVAISSATTLEQPLQLVRNDVIIGEGSISVNSSQLNTSSVSSKTMLKTFLDSDGPSTLGVPQFSCLGWRQTGGCSPDGPREPDNDANCGKNIKAGASGYCLLKNEATGEEVQAMRVNCSTMREEVRFNCRQAADFARVAPQIDMLIAAKRHEEQEQQQEVQLEPTRGVLMVMYPSLLSSVYSTVRLLRLYNCSLPVELWYLQSEMGVNPMNGSKILQSLVDEYGPISLRGISEAEVDGFNTKVVALANSNLDQSFVFPENLASVNANAAERYEYMTTNFHVRIFGGGIFRNFPMCYGDNKMKSEHFKTTPWGELPFGDLEDQLHDFTQEAGALEKSSEIQ
;
A
#
# COMPACT_ATOMS: atom_id res chain seq x y z
N MET A 1 -39.46 39.40 -71.20
CA MET A 1 -38.35 39.84 -70.33
C MET A 1 -38.78 39.57 -68.89
N HIS A 2 -38.16 38.58 -68.25
CA HIS A 2 -38.59 38.02 -66.96
C HIS A 2 -38.28 38.95 -65.79
N GLN A 3 -39.33 39.32 -65.05
CA GLN A 3 -39.27 39.84 -63.69
C GLN A 3 -38.91 38.68 -62.74
N SER A 4 -37.77 38.77 -62.07
CA SER A 4 -37.35 37.85 -61.00
C SER A 4 -37.97 38.27 -59.66
N SER A 5 -38.56 37.29 -58.98
CA SER A 5 -39.35 37.40 -57.76
C SER A 5 -38.51 37.77 -56.52
N PRO A 6 -38.99 38.65 -55.62
CA PRO A 6 -38.28 39.09 -54.40
C PRO A 6 -38.22 38.02 -53.29
N ILE A 7 -38.69 36.79 -53.57
CA ILE A 7 -38.72 35.70 -52.60
C ILE A 7 -37.33 35.04 -52.47
N ALA A 8 -36.52 35.01 -53.53
CA ALA A 8 -35.19 34.38 -53.51
C ALA A 8 -34.18 35.10 -52.60
N GLY A 9 -34.27 36.43 -52.48
CA GLY A 9 -33.36 37.21 -51.63
C GLY A 9 -33.52 36.96 -50.12
N ARG A 10 -34.75 36.63 -49.67
CA ARG A 10 -35.02 36.36 -48.24
C ARG A 10 -34.53 34.99 -47.80
N TRP A 11 -34.55 34.00 -48.70
CA TRP A 11 -33.98 32.67 -48.42
C TRP A 11 -32.45 32.68 -48.46
N LEU A 12 -31.85 33.44 -49.39
CA LEU A 12 -30.41 33.64 -49.42
C LEU A 12 -29.92 34.37 -48.16
N ALA A 13 -30.61 35.42 -47.70
CA ALA A 13 -30.24 36.13 -46.47
C ALA A 13 -30.36 35.26 -45.22
N ARG A 14 -31.38 34.38 -45.15
CA ARG A 14 -31.54 33.43 -44.03
C ARG A 14 -30.49 32.33 -44.06
N GLY A 15 -30.14 31.82 -45.25
CA GLY A 15 -29.05 30.87 -45.42
C GLY A 15 -27.71 31.46 -44.99
N LEU A 16 -27.44 32.71 -45.39
CA LEU A 16 -26.21 33.43 -45.02
C LEU A 16 -26.13 33.71 -43.52
N ALA A 17 -27.25 34.04 -42.87
CA ALA A 17 -27.29 34.22 -41.42
C ALA A 17 -27.00 32.93 -40.65
N VAL A 18 -27.52 31.79 -41.12
CA VAL A 18 -27.29 30.48 -40.50
C VAL A 18 -25.84 30.03 -40.70
N THR A 19 -25.25 30.25 -41.88
CA THR A 19 -23.84 29.89 -42.12
C THR A 19 -22.88 30.79 -41.34
N ILE A 20 -23.17 32.09 -41.20
CA ILE A 20 -22.41 32.99 -40.34
C ILE A 20 -22.51 32.53 -38.88
N PHE A 21 -23.70 32.16 -38.40
CA PHE A 21 -23.89 31.70 -37.03
C PHE A 21 -23.16 30.37 -36.74
N LEU A 22 -23.23 29.41 -37.68
CA LEU A 22 -22.48 28.15 -37.56
C LEU A 22 -20.96 28.36 -37.63
N TYR A 23 -20.49 29.28 -38.48
CA TYR A 23 -19.07 29.66 -38.52
C TYR A 23 -18.62 30.33 -37.22
N TRP A 24 -19.48 31.16 -36.61
CA TRP A 24 -19.24 31.77 -35.30
C TRP A 24 -19.17 30.74 -34.17
N LEU A 25 -20.04 29.73 -34.18
CA LEU A 25 -19.98 28.61 -33.24
C LEU A 25 -18.72 27.76 -33.42
N LEU A 26 -18.28 27.55 -34.66
CA LEU A 26 -17.06 26.81 -34.97
C LEU A 26 -15.80 27.60 -34.55
N LEU A 27 -15.82 28.93 -34.71
CA LEU A 27 -14.80 29.81 -34.16
C LEU A 27 -14.81 29.84 -32.63
N LEU A 28 -15.97 29.81 -31.98
CA LEU A 28 -16.07 29.70 -30.51
C LEU A 28 -15.54 28.37 -29.99
N ALA A 29 -15.80 27.26 -30.70
CA ALA A 29 -15.24 25.96 -30.37
C ALA A 29 -13.70 25.94 -30.52
N LEU A 30 -13.18 26.50 -31.63
CA LEU A 30 -11.73 26.65 -31.83
C LEU A 30 -11.08 27.63 -30.85
N TRP A 31 -11.80 28.66 -30.39
CA TRP A 31 -11.32 29.62 -29.39
C TRP A 31 -11.36 29.05 -27.97
N SER A 32 -12.34 28.18 -27.67
CA SER A 32 -12.38 27.41 -26.42
C SER A 32 -11.23 26.41 -26.33
N ASP A 33 -10.79 25.85 -27.47
CA ASP A 33 -9.63 24.96 -27.54
C ASP A 33 -8.30 25.75 -27.50
N SER A 34 -8.29 26.98 -28.03
CA SER A 34 -7.13 27.87 -28.02
C SER A 34 -6.90 28.62 -26.69
N GLN A 35 -7.86 28.66 -25.77
CA GLN A 35 -7.67 29.23 -24.42
C GLN A 35 -7.14 28.23 -23.39
N HIS A 36 -6.93 26.97 -23.77
CA HIS A 36 -6.21 26.00 -22.95
C HIS A 36 -4.73 25.82 -23.33
N SER A 37 -4.22 26.65 -24.25
CA SER A 37 -2.80 26.72 -24.61
C SER A 37 -2.33 28.17 -24.46
N ASP A 38 -1.32 28.40 -23.61
CA ASP A 38 -0.59 29.65 -23.35
C ASP A 38 -1.19 30.65 -22.34
N VAL A 39 -1.13 30.29 -21.05
CA VAL A 39 -0.69 31.24 -20.02
C VAL A 39 0.76 30.91 -19.66
N SER A 40 1.68 31.56 -20.37
CA SER A 40 3.07 31.67 -20.01
C SER A 40 3.20 32.72 -18.90
N VAL A 41 3.31 32.27 -17.65
CA VAL A 41 3.79 33.10 -16.53
C VAL A 41 5.23 32.68 -16.20
N ALA A 42 6.12 33.64 -16.38
CA ALA A 42 7.50 33.76 -15.92
C ALA A 42 8.11 32.56 -15.19
N ILE A 43 9.06 31.94 -15.89
CA ILE A 43 10.10 31.08 -15.33
C ILE A 43 10.92 31.91 -14.33
N SER A 44 10.59 31.81 -13.04
CA SER A 44 11.63 31.76 -12.02
C SER A 44 12.02 30.30 -11.87
N SER A 45 13.26 30.02 -12.18
CA SER A 45 13.94 28.74 -12.03
C SER A 45 13.89 28.27 -10.58
N ALA A 46 12.83 27.56 -10.23
CA ALA A 46 12.81 26.63 -9.12
C ALA A 46 12.79 25.23 -9.74
N THR A 47 13.96 24.62 -9.83
CA THR A 47 14.13 23.19 -10.06
C THR A 47 13.43 22.44 -8.92
N THR A 48 12.13 22.17 -9.06
CA THR A 48 11.48 21.10 -8.31
C THR A 48 11.95 19.80 -8.94
N LEU A 49 13.11 19.33 -8.45
CA LEU A 49 13.44 17.92 -8.45
C LEU A 49 12.18 17.20 -7.98
N GLU A 50 11.58 16.35 -8.81
CA GLU A 50 10.58 15.41 -8.32
C GLU A 50 11.24 14.66 -7.17
N GLN A 51 10.86 15.02 -5.94
CA GLN A 51 11.28 14.26 -4.79
C GLN A 51 10.58 12.91 -4.97
N PRO A 52 11.32 11.80 -5.14
CA PRO A 52 10.71 10.49 -5.09
C PRO A 52 9.94 10.42 -3.78
N LEU A 53 8.73 9.88 -3.80
CA LEU A 53 7.87 9.63 -2.64
C LEU A 53 8.74 9.18 -1.46
N GLN A 54 9.15 10.13 -0.62
CA GLN A 54 9.93 9.86 0.56
C GLN A 54 8.92 9.23 1.49
N LEU A 55 9.09 7.94 1.76
CA LEU A 55 8.37 7.27 2.82
C LEU A 55 8.74 8.04 4.10
N VAL A 56 7.91 9.01 4.51
CA VAL A 56 8.14 9.81 5.70
C VAL A 56 8.10 8.85 6.89
N ARG A 57 9.28 8.43 7.34
CA ARG A 57 9.42 7.44 8.41
C ARG A 57 9.83 8.17 9.68
N ASN A 58 8.88 8.29 10.61
CA ASN A 58 9.10 8.92 11.92
C ASN A 58 9.75 7.97 12.95
N ASP A 59 10.03 6.72 12.56
CA ASP A 59 10.44 5.66 13.49
C ASP A 59 11.97 5.60 13.69
N VAL A 60 12.73 6.28 12.82
CA VAL A 60 14.18 6.39 12.89
C VAL A 60 14.57 7.85 12.74
N ILE A 61 14.77 8.54 13.87
CA ILE A 61 15.28 9.91 13.87
C ILE A 61 16.80 9.84 13.93
N ILE A 62 17.42 10.27 12.84
CA ILE A 62 18.85 10.55 12.76
C ILE A 62 19.01 12.03 13.14
N GLY A 63 19.94 12.34 14.06
CA GLY A 63 20.24 13.74 14.38
C GLY A 63 20.55 14.53 13.10
N GLU A 64 20.09 15.79 13.02
CA GLU A 64 20.10 16.64 11.82
C GLU A 64 21.28 16.36 10.85
N GLY A 65 20.99 15.51 9.87
CA GLY A 65 21.96 14.92 8.98
C GLY A 65 21.26 13.89 8.13
N SER A 66 20.71 14.32 7.00
CA SER A 66 20.24 13.39 5.97
C SER A 66 21.40 12.49 5.59
N ILE A 67 21.33 11.19 5.88
CA ILE A 67 22.19 10.23 5.20
C ILE A 67 21.70 10.21 3.75
N SER A 68 22.25 11.10 2.93
CA SER A 68 22.40 10.82 1.52
C SER A 68 23.37 9.65 1.47
N VAL A 69 22.85 8.44 1.35
CA VAL A 69 23.68 7.33 0.90
C VAL A 69 24.13 7.74 -0.50
N ASN A 70 25.32 8.31 -0.59
CA ASN A 70 25.98 8.52 -1.86
C ASN A 70 26.15 7.13 -2.46
N SER A 71 25.33 6.84 -3.48
CA SER A 71 25.39 5.61 -4.29
C SER A 71 26.77 5.38 -4.91
N SER A 72 27.67 6.37 -4.84
CA SER A 72 29.02 6.35 -5.37
C SER A 72 30.08 5.66 -4.51
N GLN A 73 29.74 5.10 -3.33
CA GLN A 73 30.72 4.38 -2.49
C GLN A 73 30.41 2.90 -2.19
N LEU A 74 29.34 2.34 -2.74
CA LEU A 74 29.16 0.88 -2.71
C LEU A 74 29.66 0.27 -4.03
N ASN A 75 30.70 -0.56 -3.94
CA ASN A 75 31.05 -1.53 -4.99
C ASN A 75 29.94 -2.61 -5.08
N THR A 76 28.72 -2.24 -5.46
CA THR A 76 27.56 -3.13 -5.64
C THR A 76 27.32 -3.53 -7.09
N SER A 77 28.28 -3.27 -7.98
CA SER A 77 28.19 -3.54 -9.43
C SER A 77 28.13 -5.03 -9.82
N SER A 78 27.87 -5.96 -8.90
CA SER A 78 27.92 -7.40 -9.21
C SER A 78 26.86 -8.28 -8.54
N VAL A 79 25.98 -7.75 -7.68
CA VAL A 79 24.99 -8.57 -6.98
C VAL A 79 23.59 -8.26 -7.54
N SER A 80 22.98 -9.23 -8.20
CA SER A 80 21.62 -9.10 -8.75
C SER A 80 20.59 -8.85 -7.64
N SER A 81 19.53 -8.10 -7.97
CA SER A 81 18.37 -7.86 -7.10
C SER A 81 17.77 -9.16 -6.56
N LYS A 82 17.81 -10.24 -7.36
CA LYS A 82 17.35 -11.57 -6.95
C LYS A 82 18.19 -12.15 -5.81
N THR A 83 19.51 -11.98 -5.88
CA THR A 83 20.43 -12.40 -4.82
C THR A 83 20.26 -11.55 -3.57
N MET A 84 20.07 -10.24 -3.71
CA MET A 84 19.78 -9.36 -2.56
C MET A 84 18.46 -9.73 -1.88
N LEU A 85 17.40 -9.95 -2.66
CA LEU A 85 16.10 -10.39 -2.15
C LEU A 85 16.20 -11.76 -1.46
N LYS A 86 16.90 -12.73 -2.07
CA LYS A 86 17.10 -14.04 -1.44
C LYS A 86 17.84 -13.92 -0.12
N THR A 87 18.90 -13.11 -0.04
CA THR A 87 19.62 -12.89 1.22
C THR A 87 18.73 -12.22 2.28
N PHE A 88 17.86 -11.29 1.87
CA PHE A 88 16.89 -10.64 2.76
C PHE A 88 15.88 -11.65 3.34
N LEU A 89 15.45 -12.63 2.56
CA LEU A 89 14.47 -13.64 2.95
C LEU A 89 15.09 -14.78 3.77
N ASP A 90 16.31 -15.22 3.43
CA ASP A 90 16.97 -16.39 4.03
C ASP A 90 17.63 -16.11 5.40
N SER A 91 17.69 -14.85 5.81
CA SER A 91 18.49 -14.47 6.97
C SER A 91 17.65 -14.42 8.24
N ASP A 92 18.12 -15.07 9.33
CA ASP A 92 17.59 -14.98 10.71
C ASP A 92 17.79 -13.56 11.34
N GLY A 93 17.91 -12.55 10.49
CA GLY A 93 18.31 -11.17 10.73
C GLY A 93 18.49 -10.44 9.40
N PRO A 94 19.01 -9.22 9.35
CA PRO A 94 19.17 -8.47 8.12
C PRO A 94 20.52 -8.78 7.45
N SER A 95 20.52 -8.99 6.13
CA SER A 95 21.71 -9.04 5.27
C SER A 95 22.75 -7.94 5.57
N THR A 96 24.02 -8.30 5.75
CA THR A 96 25.09 -7.30 6.00
C THR A 96 25.73 -6.72 4.73
N LEU A 97 25.32 -7.22 3.55
CA LEU A 97 25.86 -6.82 2.24
C LEU A 97 25.57 -5.34 1.95
N GLY A 98 26.60 -4.49 2.06
CA GLY A 98 26.54 -3.06 1.74
C GLY A 98 25.73 -2.20 2.73
N VAL A 99 25.26 -2.79 3.82
CA VAL A 99 24.40 -2.11 4.80
C VAL A 99 25.25 -1.61 5.97
N PRO A 100 25.00 -0.40 6.50
CA PRO A 100 25.71 0.10 7.67
C PRO A 100 25.66 -0.90 8.84
N GLN A 101 26.81 -1.10 9.49
CA GLN A 101 26.85 -1.85 10.74
C GLN A 101 26.45 -0.93 11.89
N PHE A 102 25.59 -1.44 12.76
CA PHE A 102 25.13 -0.72 13.93
C PHE A 102 25.55 -1.45 15.20
N SER A 103 26.21 -0.73 16.10
CA SER A 103 26.47 -1.19 17.46
C SER A 103 25.40 -0.66 18.41
N CYS A 104 24.91 -1.50 19.30
CA CYS A 104 23.89 -1.09 20.26
C CYS A 104 24.51 -0.32 21.45
N LEU A 105 23.95 0.86 21.76
CA LEU A 105 24.30 1.70 22.92
C LEU A 105 23.33 1.53 24.10
N GLY A 106 22.19 0.87 23.88
CA GLY A 106 21.23 0.49 24.91
C GLY A 106 19.90 1.22 24.82
N TRP A 107 19.01 0.90 25.76
CA TRP A 107 17.71 1.52 25.92
C TRP A 107 17.82 2.90 26.56
N ARG A 108 17.00 3.83 26.09
CA ARG A 108 16.85 5.18 26.62
C ARG A 108 15.40 5.37 27.04
N GLN A 109 15.14 5.36 28.34
CA GLN A 109 13.80 5.55 28.89
C GLN A 109 13.34 7.01 28.78
N THR A 110 12.07 7.22 28.43
CA THR A 110 11.45 8.55 28.40
C THR A 110 10.15 8.54 29.19
N GLY A 111 9.84 9.67 29.82
CA GLY A 111 8.61 9.91 30.56
C GLY A 111 7.46 10.41 29.68
N GLY A 112 6.30 10.64 30.28
CA GLY A 112 5.15 11.23 29.56
C GLY A 112 4.53 10.31 28.51
N CYS A 113 4.80 9.01 28.58
CA CYS A 113 4.28 8.01 27.66
C CYS A 113 4.56 8.31 26.18
N SER A 114 5.75 8.84 25.90
CA SER A 114 6.17 9.22 24.56
C SER A 114 7.66 8.92 24.38
N PRO A 115 8.08 8.32 23.26
CA PRO A 115 9.51 8.15 22.96
C PRO A 115 10.27 9.48 22.77
N ASP A 116 9.54 10.59 22.58
CA ASP A 116 10.07 11.97 22.54
C ASP A 116 9.95 12.70 23.89
N GLY A 117 9.50 11.99 24.92
CA GLY A 117 9.28 12.57 26.24
C GLY A 117 10.58 12.91 26.97
N PRO A 118 10.49 13.57 28.15
CA PRO A 118 11.64 13.87 28.98
C PRO A 118 12.45 12.61 29.29
N ARG A 119 13.77 12.69 29.24
CA ARG A 119 14.65 11.55 29.54
C ARG A 119 14.54 11.14 31.01
N GLU A 120 14.54 9.84 31.26
CA GLU A 120 14.57 9.23 32.60
C GLU A 120 15.81 8.32 32.73
N PRO A 121 17.03 8.89 32.85
CA PRO A 121 18.27 8.11 32.76
C PRO A 121 18.39 7.00 33.81
N ASP A 122 17.79 7.16 34.98
CA ASP A 122 17.79 6.17 36.06
C ASP A 122 17.12 4.84 35.66
N ASN A 123 16.27 4.88 34.62
CA ASN A 123 15.54 3.74 34.10
C ASN A 123 16.12 3.20 32.77
N ASP A 124 17.25 3.73 32.32
CA ASP A 124 17.95 3.21 31.15
C ASP A 124 18.36 1.75 31.35
N ALA A 125 18.55 1.07 30.23
CA ALA A 125 18.88 -0.34 30.24
C ALA A 125 19.94 -0.69 29.20
N ASN A 126 20.75 -1.71 29.52
CA ASN A 126 21.72 -2.23 28.56
C ASN A 126 21.01 -2.95 27.39
N CYS A 127 21.76 -3.25 26.34
CA CYS A 127 21.21 -3.84 25.13
C CYS A 127 20.52 -5.20 25.30
N GLY A 128 20.93 -5.99 26.30
CA GLY A 128 20.39 -7.33 26.52
C GLY A 128 19.20 -7.38 27.48
N LYS A 129 18.87 -6.28 28.15
CA LYS A 129 17.75 -6.24 29.11
C LYS A 129 16.43 -6.18 28.34
N ASN A 130 15.51 -7.07 28.72
CA ASN A 130 14.18 -7.11 28.13
C ASN A 130 13.34 -5.91 28.60
N ILE A 131 12.82 -5.18 27.63
CA ILE A 131 11.87 -4.08 27.81
C ILE A 131 10.46 -4.68 27.82
N LYS A 132 9.65 -4.27 28.81
CA LYS A 132 8.29 -4.77 29.02
C LYS A 132 7.27 -3.79 28.45
N ALA A 133 6.06 -4.28 28.19
CA ALA A 133 4.91 -3.44 27.90
C ALA A 133 4.70 -2.38 29.00
N GLY A 134 4.17 -1.22 28.62
CA GLY A 134 4.05 -0.06 29.51
C GLY A 134 5.29 0.84 29.56
N ALA A 135 6.43 0.43 28.99
CA ALA A 135 7.61 1.28 28.87
C ALA A 135 7.48 2.31 27.73
N SER A 136 8.24 3.39 27.84
CA SER A 136 8.26 4.52 26.91
C SER A 136 9.72 4.89 26.67
N GLY A 137 10.14 5.00 25.41
CA GLY A 137 11.54 5.25 25.07
C GLY A 137 11.96 4.66 23.72
N TYR A 138 13.27 4.50 23.54
CA TYR A 138 13.86 4.00 22.30
C TYR A 138 15.18 3.26 22.53
N CYS A 139 15.57 2.43 21.56
CA CYS A 139 16.91 1.84 21.51
C CYS A 139 17.86 2.79 20.77
N LEU A 140 18.96 3.14 21.42
CA LEU A 140 20.01 3.94 20.82
C LEU A 140 21.07 3.03 20.20
N LEU A 141 21.40 3.30 18.95
CA LEU A 141 22.40 2.60 18.16
C LEU A 141 23.47 3.60 17.72
N LYS A 142 24.65 3.10 17.38
CA LYS A 142 25.73 3.86 16.76
C LYS A 142 26.07 3.24 15.42
N ASN A 143 25.99 4.04 14.36
CA ASN A 143 26.49 3.68 13.05
C ASN A 143 28.03 3.57 13.13
N GLU A 144 28.58 2.41 12.82
CA GLU A 144 30.02 2.16 12.93
C GLU A 144 30.83 2.89 11.84
N ALA A 145 30.22 3.17 10.69
CA ALA A 145 30.89 3.85 9.59
C ALA A 145 30.94 5.37 9.79
N THR A 146 29.82 5.99 10.21
CA THR A 146 29.73 7.45 10.39
C THR A 146 29.98 7.91 11.81
N GLY A 147 29.84 7.01 12.79
CA GLY A 147 29.87 7.33 14.21
C GLY A 147 28.58 7.97 14.74
N GLU A 148 27.58 8.20 13.89
CA GLU A 148 26.32 8.84 14.25
C GLU A 148 25.43 7.96 15.12
N GLU A 149 24.68 8.59 16.03
CA GLU A 149 23.70 7.90 16.85
C GLU A 149 22.34 7.87 16.17
N VAL A 150 21.68 6.72 16.23
CA VAL A 150 20.40 6.45 15.59
C VAL A 150 19.42 5.91 16.63
N GLN A 151 18.21 6.48 16.68
CA GLN A 151 17.14 5.98 17.53
C GLN A 151 16.31 4.95 16.74
N ALA A 152 16.15 3.74 17.27
CA ALA A 152 15.38 2.66 16.69
C ALA A 152 14.42 2.06 17.73
N MET A 153 13.41 1.29 17.28
CA MET A 153 12.41 0.66 18.15
C MET A 153 11.80 1.65 19.16
N ARG A 154 11.34 2.80 18.66
CA ARG A 154 10.71 3.86 19.45
C ARG A 154 9.33 3.40 19.88
N VAL A 155 9.06 3.37 21.19
CA VAL A 155 7.79 2.86 21.74
C VAL A 155 7.21 3.80 22.79
N ASN A 156 5.90 3.80 22.91
CA ASN A 156 5.15 4.38 24.03
C ASN A 156 4.53 3.26 24.88
N CYS A 157 3.91 3.64 26.01
CA CYS A 157 3.39 2.66 26.98
C CYS A 157 2.31 1.73 26.41
N SER A 158 1.68 2.10 25.30
CA SER A 158 0.62 1.34 24.63
C SER A 158 1.08 0.64 23.35
N THR A 159 2.33 0.80 22.91
CA THR A 159 2.83 0.22 21.65
C THR A 159 2.88 -1.30 21.69
N MET A 160 3.10 -1.90 22.86
CA MET A 160 3.28 -3.34 23.00
C MET A 160 2.16 -4.02 23.79
N ARG A 161 1.80 -5.24 23.38
CA ARG A 161 0.96 -6.14 24.19
C ARG A 161 1.72 -6.63 25.42
N GLU A 162 1.00 -6.98 26.49
CA GLU A 162 1.57 -7.30 27.80
C GLU A 162 2.58 -8.46 27.78
N GLU A 163 2.33 -9.44 26.91
CA GLU A 163 3.14 -10.64 26.71
C GLU A 163 4.43 -10.38 25.91
N VAL A 164 4.48 -9.29 25.14
CA VAL A 164 5.59 -8.99 24.23
C VAL A 164 6.77 -8.42 25.02
N ARG A 165 7.95 -8.94 24.71
CA ARG A 165 9.23 -8.46 25.24
C ARG A 165 10.22 -8.36 24.09
N PHE A 166 11.03 -7.32 24.11
CA PHE A 166 12.14 -7.14 23.17
C PHE A 166 13.36 -6.61 23.91
N ASN A 167 14.52 -6.63 23.26
CA ASN A 167 15.71 -5.96 23.77
C ASN A 167 16.44 -5.23 22.63
N CYS A 168 17.31 -4.29 22.98
CA CYS A 168 17.95 -3.45 21.98
C CYS A 168 19.03 -4.14 21.14
N ARG A 169 19.36 -5.42 21.39
CA ARG A 169 20.18 -6.18 20.40
C ARG A 169 19.43 -6.37 19.10
N GLN A 170 18.11 -6.55 19.17
CA GLN A 170 17.23 -6.69 17.99
C GLN A 170 17.06 -5.36 17.24
N ALA A 171 17.36 -4.22 17.86
CA ALA A 171 17.18 -2.91 17.25
C ALA A 171 18.15 -2.66 16.09
N ALA A 172 19.37 -3.22 16.16
CA ALA A 172 20.32 -3.16 15.04
C ALA A 172 19.74 -3.87 13.81
N ASP A 173 18.98 -4.94 14.03
CA ASP A 173 18.37 -5.67 12.94
C ASP A 173 17.24 -4.87 12.30
N PHE A 174 16.36 -4.32 13.15
CA PHE A 174 15.31 -3.40 12.73
C PHE A 174 15.84 -2.20 11.93
N ALA A 175 16.94 -1.57 12.38
CA ALA A 175 17.52 -0.39 11.74
C ALA A 175 18.12 -0.69 10.35
N ARG A 176 18.50 -1.94 10.08
CA ARG A 176 19.09 -2.36 8.81
C ARG A 176 18.08 -2.63 7.69
N VAL A 177 16.81 -2.83 8.03
CA VAL A 177 15.77 -3.14 7.03
C VAL A 177 15.61 -1.99 6.02
N ALA A 178 15.58 -0.73 6.46
CA ALA A 178 15.35 0.39 5.54
C ALA A 178 16.47 0.52 4.48
N PRO A 179 17.76 0.60 4.88
CA PRO A 179 18.85 0.68 3.90
C PRO A 179 18.91 -0.53 2.97
N GLN A 180 18.54 -1.73 3.45
CA GLN A 180 18.44 -2.92 2.59
C GLN A 180 17.40 -2.80 1.51
N ILE A 181 16.21 -2.31 1.86
CA ILE A 181 15.14 -2.08 0.90
C ILE A 181 15.56 -1.00 -0.10
N ASP A 182 16.21 0.08 0.36
CA ASP A 182 16.73 1.13 -0.54
C ASP A 182 17.74 0.57 -1.54
N MET A 183 18.66 -0.28 -1.08
CA MET A 183 19.61 -0.98 -1.95
C MET A 183 18.93 -1.92 -2.95
N LEU A 184 17.93 -2.68 -2.50
CA LEU A 184 17.16 -3.58 -3.37
C LEU A 184 16.40 -2.80 -4.45
N ILE A 185 15.77 -1.68 -4.08
CA ILE A 185 15.09 -0.78 -5.02
C ILE A 185 16.09 -0.22 -6.04
N ALA A 186 17.27 0.23 -5.58
CA ALA A 186 18.32 0.73 -6.47
C ALA A 186 18.80 -0.35 -7.45
N ALA A 187 19.05 -1.57 -6.96
CA ALA A 187 19.46 -2.70 -7.81
C ALA A 187 18.39 -3.06 -8.85
N LYS A 188 17.10 -3.08 -8.46
CA LYS A 188 15.99 -3.31 -9.38
C LYS A 188 15.90 -2.27 -10.48
N ARG A 189 15.99 -0.98 -10.13
CA ARG A 189 15.99 0.11 -11.12
C ARG A 189 17.13 0.01 -12.11
N HIS A 190 18.32 -0.40 -11.66
CA HIS A 190 19.45 -0.61 -12.55
C HIS A 190 19.21 -1.79 -13.52
N GLU A 191 18.69 -2.92 -13.03
CA GLU A 191 18.34 -4.06 -13.88
C GLU A 191 17.25 -3.71 -14.91
N GLU A 192 16.24 -2.91 -14.53
CA GLU A 192 15.21 -2.42 -15.43
C GLU A 192 15.78 -1.51 -16.52
N GLN A 193 16.72 -0.62 -16.17
CA GLN A 193 17.39 0.25 -17.13
C GLN A 193 18.26 -0.53 -18.13
N GLU A 194 18.90 -1.61 -17.70
CA GLU A 194 19.69 -2.49 -18.57
C GLU A 194 18.81 -3.34 -19.51
N GLN A 195 17.54 -3.58 -19.14
CA GLN A 195 16.58 -4.35 -19.92
C GLN A 195 15.69 -3.51 -20.85
N GLN A 196 15.79 -2.18 -20.80
CA GLN A 196 15.03 -1.29 -21.70
C GLN A 196 15.58 -1.30 -23.13
N GLN A 197 15.11 -2.28 -23.91
CA GLN A 197 14.87 -2.08 -25.34
C GLN A 197 13.60 -1.23 -25.46
N GLU A 198 13.76 -0.01 -25.94
CA GLU A 198 12.76 1.07 -26.10
C GLU A 198 11.37 0.57 -26.54
N VAL A 199 10.48 0.28 -25.59
CA VAL A 199 9.04 0.24 -25.82
C VAL A 199 8.39 0.99 -24.66
N GLN A 200 7.77 2.13 -24.96
CA GLN A 200 6.85 2.82 -24.05
C GLN A 200 5.66 1.89 -23.77
N LEU A 201 5.80 0.97 -22.81
CA LEU A 201 4.65 0.31 -22.21
C LEU A 201 4.02 1.28 -21.23
N GLU A 202 2.72 1.54 -21.40
CA GLU A 202 1.90 2.19 -20.38
C GLU A 202 1.98 1.37 -19.07
N PRO A 203 2.12 2.03 -17.90
CA PRO A 203 2.23 1.33 -16.63
C PRO A 203 1.01 0.45 -16.39
N THR A 204 1.28 -0.83 -16.16
CA THR A 204 0.31 -1.88 -15.87
C THR A 204 -0.19 -1.73 -14.43
N ARG A 205 -1.41 -1.21 -14.29
CA ARG A 205 -2.10 -1.10 -13.01
C ARG A 205 -2.87 -2.38 -12.72
N GLY A 206 -2.84 -2.85 -11.48
CA GLY A 206 -3.56 -4.05 -11.10
C GLY A 206 -3.77 -4.19 -9.60
N VAL A 207 -4.45 -5.26 -9.21
CA VAL A 207 -4.64 -5.64 -7.82
C VAL A 207 -3.79 -6.87 -7.53
N LEU A 208 -3.01 -6.83 -6.46
CA LEU A 208 -2.20 -7.96 -6.02
C LEU A 208 -2.77 -8.51 -4.73
N MET A 209 -3.09 -9.80 -4.70
CA MET A 209 -3.54 -10.47 -3.48
C MET A 209 -2.68 -11.72 -3.25
N VAL A 210 -2.31 -11.94 -1.99
CA VAL A 210 -1.74 -13.21 -1.55
C VAL A 210 -2.87 -14.06 -0.98
N MET A 211 -2.95 -15.32 -1.39
CA MET A 211 -3.99 -16.26 -0.99
C MET A 211 -3.39 -17.58 -0.50
N TYR A 212 -4.14 -18.22 0.39
CA TYR A 212 -3.91 -19.55 0.94
C TYR A 212 -5.29 -20.21 1.16
N PRO A 213 -5.38 -21.53 1.46
CA PRO A 213 -6.63 -22.27 1.41
C PRO A 213 -7.82 -21.62 2.15
N SER A 214 -7.64 -21.22 3.41
CA SER A 214 -8.73 -20.60 4.19
C SER A 214 -9.09 -19.17 3.78
N LEU A 215 -8.33 -18.56 2.86
CA LEU A 215 -8.61 -17.22 2.32
C LEU A 215 -9.43 -17.23 1.04
N LEU A 216 -9.64 -18.38 0.40
CA LEU A 216 -10.25 -18.48 -0.93
C LEU A 216 -11.63 -17.78 -1.01
N SER A 217 -12.50 -18.00 -0.02
CA SER A 217 -13.82 -17.35 0.01
C SER A 217 -13.73 -15.83 0.20
N SER A 218 -12.72 -15.35 0.95
CA SER A 218 -12.48 -13.92 1.11
C SER A 218 -11.96 -13.29 -0.18
N VAL A 219 -11.06 -13.98 -0.89
CA VAL A 219 -10.54 -13.56 -2.20
C VAL A 219 -11.67 -13.51 -3.23
N TYR A 220 -12.48 -14.56 -3.29
CA TYR A 220 -13.67 -14.62 -4.15
C TYR A 220 -14.57 -13.42 -3.92
N SER A 221 -14.96 -13.18 -2.67
CA SER A 221 -15.88 -12.10 -2.30
C SER A 221 -15.31 -10.73 -2.63
N THR A 222 -14.02 -10.52 -2.37
CA THR A 222 -13.35 -9.25 -2.68
C THR A 222 -13.31 -8.99 -4.18
N VAL A 223 -12.90 -9.99 -4.98
CA VAL A 223 -12.88 -9.86 -6.44
C VAL A 223 -14.29 -9.67 -6.99
N ARG A 224 -15.27 -10.42 -6.48
CA ARG A 224 -16.68 -10.33 -6.90
C ARG A 224 -17.25 -8.94 -6.64
N LEU A 225 -16.97 -8.39 -5.46
CA LEU A 225 -17.33 -7.02 -5.11
C LEU A 225 -16.65 -6.00 -6.03
N LEU A 226 -15.35 -6.15 -6.31
CA LEU A 226 -14.65 -5.28 -7.26
C LEU A 226 -15.32 -5.31 -8.64
N ARG A 227 -15.72 -6.49 -9.12
CA ARG A 227 -16.45 -6.62 -10.39
C ARG A 227 -17.85 -6.03 -10.33
N LEU A 228 -18.55 -6.12 -9.19
CA LEU A 228 -19.85 -5.45 -8.98
C LEU A 228 -19.73 -3.94 -9.17
N TYR A 229 -18.64 -3.33 -8.69
CA TYR A 229 -18.33 -1.90 -8.88
C TYR A 229 -17.64 -1.59 -10.22
N ASN A 230 -17.71 -2.50 -11.20
CA ASN A 230 -17.15 -2.35 -12.55
C ASN A 230 -15.62 -2.12 -12.57
N CYS A 231 -14.88 -2.61 -11.57
CA CYS A 231 -13.42 -2.60 -11.62
C CYS A 231 -12.92 -3.61 -12.66
N SER A 232 -12.27 -3.10 -13.71
CA SER A 232 -11.71 -3.92 -14.80
C SER A 232 -10.22 -4.21 -14.65
N LEU A 233 -9.60 -3.82 -13.52
CA LEU A 233 -8.18 -4.03 -13.30
C LEU A 233 -7.85 -5.53 -13.25
N PRO A 234 -6.71 -5.96 -13.83
CA PRO A 234 -6.22 -7.32 -13.67
C PRO A 234 -5.90 -7.62 -12.22
N VAL A 235 -6.14 -8.87 -11.81
CA VAL A 235 -5.82 -9.36 -10.47
C VAL A 235 -4.71 -10.41 -10.56
N GLU A 236 -3.62 -10.23 -9.84
CA GLU A 236 -2.61 -11.27 -9.63
C GLU A 236 -2.85 -11.94 -8.26
N LEU A 237 -3.19 -13.22 -8.29
CA LEU A 237 -3.37 -14.05 -7.09
C LEU A 237 -2.12 -14.89 -6.87
N TRP A 238 -1.36 -14.53 -5.84
CA TRP A 238 -0.12 -15.17 -5.44
C TRP A 238 -0.37 -16.22 -4.36
N TYR A 239 0.24 -17.39 -4.45
CA TYR A 239 0.04 -18.49 -3.51
C TYR A 239 1.30 -19.35 -3.34
N LEU A 240 1.43 -20.02 -2.19
CA LEU A 240 2.48 -21.01 -1.98
C LEU A 240 2.08 -22.34 -2.63
N GLN A 241 2.92 -22.87 -3.52
CA GLN A 241 2.68 -24.18 -4.16
C GLN A 241 2.76 -25.33 -3.15
N SER A 242 3.51 -25.16 -2.06
CA SER A 242 3.56 -26.11 -0.95
C SER A 242 2.21 -26.26 -0.24
N GLU A 243 1.36 -25.23 -0.27
CA GLU A 243 0.05 -25.23 0.39
C GLU A 243 -1.10 -25.56 -0.57
N MET A 244 -1.06 -25.04 -1.80
CA MET A 244 -2.18 -25.16 -2.76
C MET A 244 -1.88 -26.04 -3.97
N GLY A 245 -0.67 -26.59 -4.06
CA GLY A 245 -0.21 -27.40 -5.19
C GLY A 245 0.24 -26.59 -6.41
N VAL A 246 0.84 -27.26 -7.39
CA VAL A 246 1.39 -26.62 -8.61
C VAL A 246 0.28 -26.01 -9.48
N ASN A 247 -0.90 -26.63 -9.52
CA ASN A 247 -2.04 -26.17 -10.28
C ASN A 247 -3.33 -26.17 -9.42
N PRO A 248 -3.57 -25.11 -8.63
CA PRO A 248 -4.68 -25.07 -7.68
C PRO A 248 -6.06 -24.97 -8.37
N MET A 249 -6.11 -24.56 -9.65
CA MET A 249 -7.36 -24.52 -10.43
C MET A 249 -8.03 -25.89 -10.55
N ASN A 250 -7.24 -26.96 -10.72
CA ASN A 250 -7.79 -28.30 -10.97
C ASN A 250 -8.65 -28.80 -9.80
N GLY A 251 -8.33 -28.40 -8.58
CA GLY A 251 -9.03 -28.83 -7.36
C GLY A 251 -10.00 -27.80 -6.78
N SER A 252 -10.12 -26.60 -7.36
CA SER A 252 -10.92 -25.52 -6.76
C SER A 252 -11.92 -24.93 -7.76
N LYS A 253 -13.22 -25.16 -7.50
CA LYS A 253 -14.31 -24.52 -8.22
C LYS A 253 -14.37 -23.02 -8.00
N ILE A 254 -13.95 -22.55 -6.83
CA ILE A 254 -13.81 -21.11 -6.55
C ILE A 254 -12.79 -20.48 -7.51
N LEU A 255 -11.60 -21.08 -7.64
CA LEU A 255 -10.57 -20.55 -8.53
C LEU A 255 -11.00 -20.63 -10.00
N GLN A 256 -11.67 -21.72 -10.40
CA GLN A 256 -12.28 -21.85 -11.74
C GLN A 256 -13.22 -20.68 -12.02
N SER A 257 -14.18 -20.43 -11.13
CA SER A 257 -15.13 -19.31 -11.26
C SER A 257 -14.42 -17.95 -11.30
N LEU A 258 -13.44 -17.71 -10.42
CA LEU A 258 -12.65 -16.48 -10.41
C LEU A 258 -11.99 -16.20 -11.77
N VAL A 259 -11.27 -17.17 -12.31
CA VAL A 259 -10.50 -16.99 -13.55
C VAL A 259 -11.42 -16.96 -14.78
N ASP A 260 -12.41 -17.84 -14.85
CA ASP A 260 -13.25 -18.01 -16.03
C ASP A 260 -14.36 -16.94 -16.13
N GLU A 261 -14.92 -16.50 -15.01
CA GLU A 261 -16.07 -15.58 -14.97
C GLU A 261 -15.69 -14.15 -14.58
N TYR A 262 -14.67 -13.97 -13.74
CA TYR A 262 -14.29 -12.67 -13.16
C TYR A 262 -12.91 -12.16 -13.60
N GLY A 263 -12.41 -12.70 -14.72
CA GLY A 263 -11.21 -12.26 -15.42
C GLY A 263 -11.15 -10.74 -15.72
N PRO A 264 -9.96 -10.17 -15.96
CA PRO A 264 -8.68 -10.86 -16.09
C PRO A 264 -8.04 -11.16 -14.73
N ILE A 265 -7.70 -12.44 -14.49
CA ILE A 265 -7.04 -12.92 -13.27
C ILE A 265 -5.89 -13.85 -13.65
N SER A 266 -4.74 -13.70 -12.99
CA SER A 266 -3.59 -14.60 -13.15
C SER A 266 -3.25 -15.26 -11.81
N LEU A 267 -2.85 -16.52 -11.87
CA LEU A 267 -2.42 -17.28 -10.71
C LEU A 267 -0.90 -17.39 -10.73
N ARG A 268 -0.25 -17.02 -9.62
CA ARG A 268 1.21 -16.95 -9.49
C ARG A 268 1.67 -17.83 -8.31
N GLY A 269 2.18 -19.02 -8.63
CA GLY A 269 2.65 -19.96 -7.61
C GLY A 269 4.11 -19.72 -7.22
N ILE A 270 4.38 -19.59 -5.93
CA ILE A 270 5.71 -19.50 -5.32
C ILE A 270 6.14 -20.93 -4.94
N SER A 271 7.28 -21.39 -5.45
CA SER A 271 7.77 -22.77 -5.24
C SER A 271 8.95 -22.86 -4.26
N GLU A 272 9.51 -21.72 -3.87
CA GLU A 272 10.63 -21.60 -2.95
C GLU A 272 10.23 -22.07 -1.55
N ALA A 273 10.89 -23.12 -1.05
CA ALA A 273 10.55 -23.74 0.24
C ALA A 273 10.85 -22.87 1.46
N GLU A 274 11.68 -21.84 1.31
CA GLU A 274 12.09 -20.91 2.37
C GLU A 274 11.08 -19.77 2.56
N VAL A 275 10.07 -19.65 1.68
CA VAL A 275 9.08 -18.57 1.72
C VAL A 275 7.83 -19.03 2.45
N ASP A 276 7.53 -18.40 3.58
CA ASP A 276 6.31 -18.63 4.35
C ASP A 276 5.71 -17.33 4.94
N GLY A 277 4.47 -17.43 5.40
CA GLY A 277 3.79 -16.38 6.16
C GLY A 277 3.85 -14.98 5.54
N PHE A 278 4.46 -14.02 6.26
CA PHE A 278 4.54 -12.63 5.80
C PHE A 278 5.45 -12.46 4.58
N ASN A 279 6.46 -13.32 4.43
CA ASN A 279 7.45 -13.23 3.34
C ASN A 279 6.81 -13.48 1.97
N THR A 280 5.70 -14.22 1.91
CA THR A 280 4.91 -14.42 0.68
C THR A 280 4.47 -13.09 0.07
N LYS A 281 4.10 -12.09 0.88
CA LYS A 281 3.72 -10.74 0.40
C LYS A 281 4.91 -9.99 -0.18
N VAL A 282 6.07 -10.12 0.44
CA VAL A 282 7.31 -9.49 -0.02
C VAL A 282 7.73 -10.07 -1.38
N VAL A 283 7.70 -11.41 -1.50
CA VAL A 283 8.01 -12.11 -2.76
C VAL A 283 7.02 -11.74 -3.86
N ALA A 284 5.72 -11.71 -3.56
CA ALA A 284 4.70 -11.32 -4.52
C ALA A 284 4.93 -9.89 -5.04
N LEU A 285 5.20 -8.93 -4.16
CA LEU A 285 5.49 -7.54 -4.55
C LEU A 285 6.77 -7.44 -5.40
N ALA A 286 7.83 -8.16 -5.02
CA ALA A 286 9.13 -8.06 -5.70
C ALA A 286 9.18 -8.75 -7.07
N ASN A 287 8.20 -9.60 -7.39
CA ASN A 287 8.12 -10.38 -8.63
C ASN A 287 6.82 -10.12 -9.41
N SER A 288 5.96 -9.22 -8.96
CA SER A 288 4.79 -8.79 -9.71
C SER A 288 5.22 -7.99 -10.93
N ASN A 289 4.47 -8.15 -12.02
CA ASN A 289 4.67 -7.36 -13.23
C ASN A 289 3.89 -6.04 -13.19
N LEU A 290 3.19 -5.73 -12.09
CA LEU A 290 2.36 -4.53 -11.94
C LEU A 290 3.20 -3.33 -11.50
N ASP A 291 3.07 -2.20 -12.19
CA ASP A 291 3.72 -0.94 -11.85
C ASP A 291 3.06 -0.25 -10.64
N GLN A 292 1.76 -0.49 -10.44
CA GLN A 292 1.00 -0.03 -9.28
C GLN A 292 0.14 -1.18 -8.75
N SER A 293 0.35 -1.55 -7.49
CA SER A 293 -0.37 -2.62 -6.82
C SER A 293 -1.08 -2.14 -5.56
N PHE A 294 -2.25 -2.71 -5.29
CA PHE A 294 -2.98 -2.55 -4.05
C PHE A 294 -3.06 -3.90 -3.34
N VAL A 295 -2.60 -3.97 -2.08
CA VAL A 295 -2.61 -5.19 -1.26
C VAL A 295 -3.81 -5.14 -0.32
N PHE A 296 -4.71 -6.12 -0.42
CA PHE A 296 -5.84 -6.25 0.50
C PHE A 296 -5.42 -6.87 1.84
N PRO A 297 -5.94 -6.36 2.99
CA PRO A 297 -5.71 -6.97 4.29
C PRO A 297 -6.41 -8.33 4.41
N GLU A 298 -5.85 -9.20 5.27
CA GLU A 298 -6.42 -10.52 5.55
C GLU A 298 -7.73 -10.41 6.35
N ASN A 299 -8.66 -11.34 6.10
CA ASN A 299 -9.88 -11.59 6.88
C ASN A 299 -11.03 -10.57 6.78
N LEU A 300 -11.26 -9.96 5.62
CA LEU A 300 -12.44 -9.10 5.42
C LEU A 300 -13.77 -9.90 5.47
N ALA A 301 -13.73 -11.20 5.17
CA ALA A 301 -14.92 -12.05 5.04
C ALA A 301 -15.16 -13.03 6.20
N SER A 302 -14.33 -13.03 7.25
CA SER A 302 -14.34 -14.11 8.24
C SER A 302 -15.33 -13.89 9.40
N VAL A 303 -16.60 -13.54 9.15
CA VAL A 303 -17.62 -13.65 10.21
C VAL A 303 -19.06 -13.79 9.66
N ASN A 304 -19.85 -14.59 10.38
CA ASN A 304 -21.28 -14.95 10.25
C ASN A 304 -22.23 -13.85 9.69
N ALA A 305 -23.35 -14.26 9.07
CA ALA A 305 -24.33 -13.44 8.36
C ALA A 305 -24.99 -12.34 9.19
N ASN A 306 -25.10 -12.55 10.50
CA ASN A 306 -25.79 -11.62 11.39
C ASN A 306 -24.80 -10.65 12.02
N ALA A 307 -24.88 -9.36 11.65
CA ALA A 307 -24.03 -8.30 12.18
C ALA A 307 -24.05 -8.21 13.73
N ALA A 308 -25.18 -8.50 14.37
CA ALA A 308 -25.28 -8.53 15.83
C ALA A 308 -24.51 -9.71 16.43
N GLU A 309 -24.64 -10.90 15.84
CA GLU A 309 -23.88 -12.10 16.24
C GLU A 309 -22.38 -11.93 15.95
N ARG A 310 -22.00 -11.24 14.86
CA ARG A 310 -20.59 -10.88 14.58
C ARG A 310 -20.04 -10.01 15.70
N TYR A 311 -20.77 -8.95 16.07
CA TYR A 311 -20.34 -8.02 17.09
C TYR A 311 -20.24 -8.70 18.47
N GLU A 312 -21.20 -9.55 18.80
CA GLU A 312 -21.21 -10.37 20.02
C GLU A 312 -20.07 -11.40 20.04
N TYR A 313 -19.83 -12.11 18.93
CA TYR A 313 -18.73 -13.06 18.79
C TYR A 313 -17.37 -12.36 18.90
N MET A 314 -17.21 -11.22 18.22
CA MET A 314 -15.99 -10.41 18.25
C MET A 314 -15.69 -9.89 19.66
N THR A 315 -16.68 -9.38 20.38
CA THR A 315 -16.50 -8.87 21.75
C THR A 315 -16.29 -9.98 22.79
N THR A 316 -16.82 -11.18 22.54
CA THR A 316 -16.69 -12.32 23.46
C THR A 316 -15.38 -13.08 23.27
N ASN A 317 -14.94 -13.28 22.02
CA ASN A 317 -13.80 -14.14 21.70
C ASN A 317 -12.53 -13.35 21.41
N PHE A 318 -12.63 -12.05 21.12
CA PHE A 318 -11.50 -11.19 20.85
C PHE A 318 -11.48 -10.01 21.82
N HIS A 319 -10.28 -9.61 22.22
CA HIS A 319 -10.10 -8.42 23.03
C HIS A 319 -10.10 -7.19 22.11
N VAL A 320 -11.30 -6.68 21.78
CA VAL A 320 -11.47 -5.49 20.93
C VAL A 320 -11.20 -4.24 21.77
N ARG A 321 -9.98 -3.69 21.64
CA ARG A 321 -9.65 -2.36 22.19
C ARG A 321 -9.66 -1.34 21.05
N ILE A 322 -10.47 -0.30 21.19
CA ILE A 322 -10.36 0.90 20.35
C ILE A 322 -9.12 1.64 20.84
N PHE A 323 -8.03 1.54 20.08
CA PHE A 323 -6.85 2.38 20.32
C PHE A 323 -7.20 3.82 19.93
N GLY A 324 -7.24 4.72 20.92
CA GLY A 324 -7.10 6.14 20.64
C GLY A 324 -5.72 6.35 20.03
N GLY A 325 -5.66 6.71 18.75
CA GLY A 325 -4.40 7.09 18.11
C GLY A 325 -3.76 8.23 18.88
N GLY A 326 -2.43 8.18 19.03
CA GLY A 326 -1.68 9.32 19.55
C GLY A 326 -1.95 10.58 18.72
N ILE A 327 -1.77 11.75 19.33
CA ILE A 327 -1.91 13.04 18.64
C ILE A 327 -0.79 13.17 17.61
N PHE A 328 -1.08 12.94 16.33
CA PHE A 328 -0.18 13.29 15.24
C PHE A 328 -0.29 14.80 14.99
N ARG A 329 0.70 15.57 15.41
CA ARG A 329 0.68 17.06 15.39
C ARG A 329 0.37 17.69 14.02
N ASN A 330 0.59 16.96 12.93
CA ASN A 330 0.44 17.49 11.57
C ASN A 330 -0.78 16.93 10.81
N PHE A 331 -1.59 16.07 11.43
CA PHE A 331 -2.81 15.53 10.82
C PHE A 331 -4.00 15.71 11.77
N PRO A 332 -4.95 16.61 11.48
CA PRO A 332 -6.22 16.65 12.22
C PRO A 332 -6.99 15.37 11.92
N MET A 333 -6.98 14.43 12.87
CA MET A 333 -7.70 13.16 12.76
C MET A 333 -9.14 13.32 13.25
N CYS A 334 -10.12 12.80 12.50
CA CYS A 334 -11.48 12.55 13.05
C CYS A 334 -11.45 11.49 14.17
N TYR A 335 -10.46 10.61 14.13
CA TYR A 335 -10.30 9.49 15.04
C TYR A 335 -9.83 9.98 16.41
N GLY A 336 -10.77 10.23 17.33
CA GLY A 336 -10.49 10.69 18.70
C GLY A 336 -11.57 11.60 19.28
N ASP A 337 -12.39 12.25 18.45
CA ASP A 337 -13.57 12.99 18.94
C ASP A 337 -14.76 12.04 19.11
N ASN A 338 -14.76 11.31 20.23
CA ASN A 338 -15.84 10.40 20.60
C ASN A 338 -17.17 11.11 20.89
N LYS A 339 -17.21 12.45 20.91
CA LYS A 339 -18.43 13.24 21.08
C LYS A 339 -18.94 13.84 19.78
N MET A 340 -18.21 13.67 18.66
CA MET A 340 -18.56 14.16 17.33
C MET A 340 -18.97 15.65 17.33
N LYS A 341 -18.20 16.49 18.04
CA LYS A 341 -18.49 17.93 18.22
C LYS A 341 -17.65 18.83 17.31
N SER A 342 -16.71 18.28 16.54
CA SER A 342 -15.91 19.05 15.60
C SER A 342 -16.77 19.79 14.56
N GLU A 343 -16.59 21.11 14.45
CA GLU A 343 -17.19 21.92 13.38
C GLU A 343 -16.53 21.69 12.01
N HIS A 344 -15.39 20.99 12.00
CA HIS A 344 -14.61 20.73 10.79
C HIS A 344 -14.97 19.42 10.09
N PHE A 345 -15.74 18.54 10.75
CA PHE A 345 -16.08 17.23 10.23
C PHE A 345 -17.59 17.00 10.28
N LYS A 346 -18.13 16.39 9.22
CA LYS A 346 -19.52 15.91 9.18
C LYS A 346 -19.50 14.40 9.22
N THR A 347 -20.40 13.82 9.99
CA THR A 347 -20.59 12.37 10.04
C THR A 347 -21.74 11.98 9.13
N THR A 348 -21.54 10.90 8.38
CA THR A 348 -22.56 10.29 7.54
C THR A 348 -22.88 8.92 8.14
N PRO A 349 -24.16 8.58 8.39
CA PRO A 349 -24.54 7.23 8.80
C PRO A 349 -24.02 6.20 7.80
N TRP A 350 -23.54 5.06 8.29
CA TRP A 350 -22.98 4.01 7.43
C TRP A 350 -23.94 3.58 6.32
N GLY A 351 -25.23 3.40 6.65
CA GLY A 351 -26.27 3.04 5.69
C GLY A 351 -26.61 4.11 4.65
N GLU A 352 -26.13 5.34 4.82
CA GLU A 352 -26.29 6.42 3.83
C GLU A 352 -25.07 6.55 2.90
N LEU A 353 -24.02 5.76 3.13
CA LEU A 353 -22.86 5.72 2.25
C LEU A 353 -23.20 4.94 0.96
N PRO A 354 -22.55 5.26 -0.18
CA PRO A 354 -22.72 4.50 -1.43
C PRO A 354 -22.39 3.00 -1.34
N PHE A 355 -21.76 2.58 -0.23
CA PHE A 355 -21.35 1.22 0.09
C PHE A 355 -21.92 0.80 1.47
N GLY A 356 -23.07 1.35 1.88
CA GLY A 356 -23.67 1.07 3.19
C GLY A 356 -24.07 -0.40 3.40
N ASP A 357 -24.26 -1.15 2.31
CA ASP A 357 -24.54 -2.59 2.27
C ASP A 357 -23.29 -3.44 1.99
N LEU A 358 -22.09 -2.85 2.03
CA LEU A 358 -20.82 -3.52 1.72
C LEU A 358 -20.61 -4.83 2.49
N GLU A 359 -20.94 -4.83 3.78
CA GLU A 359 -20.78 -6.01 4.62
C GLU A 359 -21.74 -7.14 4.22
N ASP A 360 -22.96 -6.78 3.81
CA ASP A 360 -23.98 -7.73 3.37
C ASP A 360 -23.58 -8.31 2.00
N GLN A 361 -23.13 -7.47 1.07
CA GLN A 361 -22.62 -7.90 -0.24
C GLN A 361 -21.42 -8.86 -0.11
N LEU A 362 -20.44 -8.52 0.74
CA LEU A 362 -19.28 -9.40 0.99
C LEU A 362 -19.71 -10.73 1.61
N HIS A 363 -20.72 -10.71 2.48
CA HIS A 363 -21.25 -11.92 3.09
C HIS A 363 -21.94 -12.82 2.06
N ASP A 364 -22.81 -12.25 1.22
CA ASP A 364 -23.52 -12.99 0.17
C ASP A 364 -22.54 -13.67 -0.79
N PHE A 365 -21.49 -12.96 -1.22
CA PHE A 365 -20.44 -13.56 -2.05
C PHE A 365 -19.62 -14.65 -1.34
N THR A 366 -19.50 -14.58 -0.01
CA THR A 366 -18.86 -15.64 0.77
C THR A 366 -19.71 -16.91 0.79
N GLN A 367 -21.05 -16.76 0.85
CA GLN A 367 -21.98 -17.89 0.74
C GLN A 367 -21.97 -18.50 -0.66
N GLU A 368 -21.89 -17.68 -1.71
CA GLU A 368 -21.71 -18.14 -3.10
C GLU A 368 -20.45 -19.00 -3.22
N ALA A 369 -19.31 -18.52 -2.70
CA ALA A 369 -18.05 -19.27 -2.68
C ALA A 369 -18.19 -20.63 -1.95
N GLY A 370 -18.85 -20.65 -0.79
CA GLY A 370 -19.09 -21.88 -0.03
C GLY A 370 -20.01 -22.88 -0.76
N ALA A 371 -20.94 -22.40 -1.60
CA ALA A 371 -21.77 -23.27 -2.43
C ALA A 371 -20.95 -23.92 -3.57
N LEU A 372 -19.99 -23.19 -4.15
CA LEU A 372 -19.08 -23.72 -5.17
C LEU A 372 -18.21 -24.86 -4.62
N GLU A 373 -17.70 -24.73 -3.40
CA GLU A 373 -16.92 -25.80 -2.75
C GLU A 373 -17.75 -27.06 -2.49
N LYS A 374 -18.95 -26.93 -1.91
CA LYS A 374 -19.83 -28.08 -1.64
C LYS A 374 -20.22 -28.84 -2.91
N SER A 375 -20.33 -28.14 -4.05
CA SER A 375 -20.61 -28.78 -5.34
C SER A 375 -19.46 -29.67 -5.84
N SER A 376 -18.23 -29.42 -5.36
CA SER A 376 -17.03 -30.17 -5.75
C SER A 376 -16.82 -31.46 -4.96
N GLU A 377 -17.39 -31.59 -3.76
CA GLU A 377 -17.28 -32.80 -2.93
C GLU A 377 -18.26 -33.93 -3.34
N ILE A 378 -19.22 -33.62 -4.20
CA ILE A 378 -20.29 -34.54 -4.63
C ILE A 378 -19.96 -35.22 -5.97
N GLN A 379 -18.87 -34.80 -6.64
CA GLN A 379 -18.31 -35.41 -7.86
C GLN A 379 -17.06 -36.23 -7.53
#